data_AF-Q97MR3-F1
#
_entry.id   AF-Q97MR3-F1
#
_cell.length_a   1.000
_cell.length_b   1.000
_cell.length_c   1.000
_cell.angle_alpha   90.00
_cell.angle_beta   90.00
_cell.angle_gamma   90.00
#
_symmetry.space_group_name_H-M   'P 1'
#
loop_
_entity.id
_entity.type
_entity.pdbx_description
1 polymer ?
#
loop_
_entity_poly.entity_id
_entity_poly.type
_entity_poly.pdbx_seq_one_letter_code
_entity_poly.pdbx_strand_id
1 'polypeptide(L)'
;MKKNMSDKGSGFQVDVQSLILEIEQARREMQNCMNYFQNVGNEPNLIDYAIYKEAAARAKYMYLLTKARKLNVKVNRYDFNKKMSS
;
A
#
# COMPACT_ATOMS: atom_id res chain seq x y z
N MET A 1 -16.19 -43.89 11.34
CA MET A 1 -16.17 -43.10 12.59
C MET A 1 -15.77 -41.67 12.27
N LYS A 2 -16.48 -40.71 12.88
CA LYS A 2 -16.44 -39.27 12.62
C LYS A 2 -15.10 -38.64 13.06
N LYS A 3 -14.57 -37.72 12.24
CA LYS A 3 -13.87 -36.53 12.75
C LYS A 3 -14.23 -35.34 11.87
N ASN A 4 -15.44 -34.83 12.11
CA ASN A 4 -15.78 -33.44 11.80
C ASN A 4 -14.96 -32.58 12.75
N MET A 5 -14.01 -31.81 12.22
CA MET A 5 -13.34 -30.76 12.98
C MET A 5 -13.83 -29.43 12.44
N SER A 6 -15.01 -29.05 12.96
CA SER A 6 -15.47 -27.67 12.97
C SER A 6 -14.57 -26.89 13.93
N ASP A 7 -13.57 -26.20 13.41
CA ASP A 7 -12.94 -25.10 14.13
C ASP A 7 -13.48 -23.79 13.58
N LYS A 8 -14.64 -23.39 14.09
CA LYS A 8 -15.19 -22.05 13.90
C LYS A 8 -14.52 -21.12 14.91
N GLY A 9 -13.31 -20.68 14.58
CA GLY A 9 -12.74 -19.47 15.17
C GLY A 9 -13.32 -18.24 14.46
N SER A 10 -14.16 -17.46 15.13
CA SER A 10 -14.68 -16.16 14.67
C SER A 10 -13.60 -15.08 14.67
N GLY A 11 -12.48 -15.33 13.99
CA GLY A 11 -11.41 -14.37 13.75
C GLY A 11 -11.65 -13.66 12.43
N PHE A 12 -11.58 -12.33 12.44
CA PHE A 12 -11.59 -11.48 11.24
C PHE A 12 -10.63 -12.09 10.20
N GLN A 13 -11.16 -12.80 9.20
CA GLN A 13 -10.34 -13.38 8.14
C GLN A 13 -9.80 -12.21 7.33
N VAL A 14 -8.55 -11.84 7.59
CA VAL A 14 -7.87 -10.89 6.71
C VAL A 14 -7.72 -11.60 5.38
N ASP A 15 -8.47 -11.15 4.39
CA ASP A 15 -8.26 -11.56 3.01
C ASP A 15 -6.88 -11.06 2.57
N VAL A 16 -5.92 -11.98 2.55
CA VAL A 16 -4.53 -11.73 2.14
C VAL A 16 -4.48 -11.20 0.71
N GLN A 17 -5.40 -11.63 -0.16
CA GLN A 17 -5.45 -11.15 -1.54
C GLN A 17 -5.90 -9.69 -1.59
N SER A 18 -6.98 -9.35 -0.87
CA SER A 18 -7.40 -7.95 -0.70
C SER A 18 -6.26 -7.08 -0.15
N LEU A 19 -5.52 -7.56 0.86
CA LEU A 19 -4.38 -6.82 1.41
C LEU A 19 -3.27 -6.58 0.37
N ILE A 20 -2.92 -7.58 -0.43
CA ILE A 20 -1.92 -7.43 -1.51
C ILE A 20 -2.42 -6.45 -2.58
N LEU A 21 -3.69 -6.54 -2.97
CA LEU A 21 -4.30 -5.63 -3.95
C LEU A 21 -4.30 -4.18 -3.45
N GLU A 22 -4.63 -3.96 -2.17
CA GLU A 22 -4.59 -2.62 -1.56
C GLU A 22 -3.17 -2.05 -1.51
N ILE A 23 -2.16 -2.89 -1.25
CA ILE A 23 -0.76 -2.48 -1.25
C ILE A 23 -0.33 -2.04 -2.66
N GLU A 24 -0.65 -2.84 -3.68
CA GLU A 24 -0.35 -2.49 -5.07
C GLU A 24 -1.12 -1.24 -5.53
N GLN A 25 -2.36 -1.07 -5.05
CA GLN A 25 -3.15 0.12 -5.33
C GLN A 25 -2.53 1.38 -4.72
N ALA A 26 -2.13 1.33 -3.44
CA ALA A 26 -1.45 2.45 -2.79
C ALA A 26 -0.14 2.80 -3.50
N ARG A 27 0.62 1.79 -3.97
CA ARG A 27 1.83 2.00 -4.79
C ARG A 27 1.52 2.70 -6.11
N ARG A 28 0.48 2.26 -6.83
CA ARG A 28 0.04 2.92 -8.08
C ARG A 28 -0.41 4.36 -7.83
N GLU A 29 -1.13 4.61 -6.73
CA GLU A 29 -1.55 5.95 -6.35
C GLU A 29 -0.36 6.88 -6.11
N MET A 30 0.70 6.42 -5.42
CA MET A 30 1.93 7.20 -5.28
C MET A 30 2.57 7.54 -6.63
N GLN A 31 2.69 6.54 -7.53
CA GLN A 31 3.24 6.77 -8.87
C GLN A 31 2.38 7.76 -9.67
N ASN A 32 1.06 7.65 -9.57
CA ASN A 32 0.13 8.55 -10.24
C ASN A 32 0.25 9.98 -9.71
N CYS A 33 0.47 10.17 -8.40
CA CYS A 33 0.70 11.50 -7.82
C CYS A 33 2.01 12.11 -8.32
N MET A 34 3.07 11.30 -8.44
CA MET A 34 4.34 11.75 -9.02
C MET A 34 4.18 12.15 -10.49
N ASN A 35 3.50 11.32 -11.28
CA ASN A 35 3.20 11.64 -12.68
C ASN A 35 2.33 12.90 -12.76
N TYR A 36 1.34 13.06 -11.89
CA TYR A 36 0.48 14.25 -11.85
C TYR A 36 1.30 15.51 -11.52
N PHE A 37 2.15 15.47 -10.49
CA PHE A 37 3.07 16.56 -10.15
C PHE A 37 3.94 16.98 -11.34
N GLN A 38 4.42 16.02 -12.15
CA GLN A 38 5.20 16.31 -13.36
C GLN A 38 4.39 16.95 -14.49
N ASN A 39 3.07 16.71 -14.55
CA ASN A 39 2.21 17.16 -15.64
C ASN A 39 1.41 18.43 -15.33
N VAL A 40 1.25 18.82 -14.07
CA VAL A 40 0.42 19.99 -13.69
C VAL A 40 1.04 21.34 -14.03
N GLY A 41 2.28 21.37 -14.52
CA GLY A 41 2.98 22.61 -14.87
C GLY A 41 3.21 23.52 -13.66
N ASN A 42 3.03 24.84 -13.84
CA ASN A 42 3.33 25.86 -12.83
C ASN A 42 2.11 26.27 -11.98
N GLU A 43 1.08 25.42 -11.88
CA GLU A 43 -0.12 25.70 -11.08
C GLU A 43 0.13 25.39 -9.59
N PRO A 44 0.37 26.37 -8.70
CA PRO A 44 0.88 26.12 -7.35
C PRO A 44 -0.07 25.29 -6.49
N ASN A 45 -1.37 25.55 -6.59
CA ASN A 45 -2.38 24.79 -5.84
C ASN A 45 -2.47 23.32 -6.26
N LEU A 46 -2.20 23.02 -7.54
CA LEU A 46 -2.19 21.64 -8.05
C LEU A 46 -0.90 20.92 -7.66
N ILE A 47 0.21 21.65 -7.60
CA ILE A 47 1.47 21.16 -7.03
C ILE A 47 1.28 20.75 -5.57
N ASP A 48 0.73 21.64 -4.74
CA ASP A 48 0.48 21.35 -3.32
C ASP A 48 -0.46 20.16 -3.16
N TYR A 49 -1.55 20.12 -3.93
CA TYR A 49 -2.46 18.98 -3.96
C TYR A 49 -1.73 17.67 -4.28
N ALA A 50 -0.84 17.67 -5.27
CA ALA A 50 -0.06 16.50 -5.65
C ALA A 50 0.85 16.01 -4.51
N ILE A 51 1.51 16.95 -3.80
CA ILE A 51 2.39 16.67 -2.66
C ILE A 51 1.59 16.04 -1.52
N TYR A 52 0.47 16.66 -1.11
CA TYR A 52 -0.36 16.14 -0.01
C TYR A 52 -0.95 14.77 -0.35
N LYS A 53 -1.38 14.57 -1.59
CA LYS A 53 -1.95 13.29 -2.03
C LYS A 53 -0.90 12.18 -2.07
N GLU A 54 0.32 12.48 -2.53
CA GLU A 54 1.43 11.53 -2.50
C GLU A 54 1.78 11.14 -1.06
N ALA A 55 1.86 12.11 -0.15
CA ALA A 55 2.14 11.86 1.26
C ALA A 55 1.07 10.96 1.91
N ALA A 56 -0.20 11.19 1.61
CA ALA A 56 -1.30 10.33 2.07
C ALA A 56 -1.20 8.91 1.51
N ALA A 57 -0.93 8.76 0.21
CA ALA A 57 -0.77 7.44 -0.43
C ALA A 57 0.43 6.67 0.17
N ARG A 58 1.54 7.37 0.45
CA ARG A 58 2.73 6.81 1.10
C ARG A 58 2.44 6.34 2.52
N ALA A 59 1.74 7.14 3.31
CA ALA A 59 1.34 6.76 4.67
C ALA A 59 0.47 5.50 4.67
N LYS A 60 -0.51 5.42 3.75
CA LYS A 60 -1.35 4.24 3.54
C LYS A 60 -0.52 3.00 3.15
N TYR A 61 0.38 3.14 2.18
CA TYR A 61 1.26 2.06 1.74
C TYR A 61 2.13 1.51 2.90
N MET A 62 2.73 2.39 3.71
CA MET A 62 3.53 1.99 4.89
C MET A 62 2.70 1.27 5.96
N TYR A 63 1.48 1.72 6.21
CA TYR A 63 0.55 1.05 7.12
C TYR A 63 0.21 -0.37 6.63
N LEU A 64 -0.15 -0.52 5.35
CA LEU A 64 -0.51 -1.80 4.75
C LEU A 64 0.67 -2.78 4.73
N LEU A 65 1.89 -2.30 4.44
CA LEU A 65 3.10 -3.13 4.56
C LEU A 65 3.33 -3.60 6.00
N THR A 66 3.09 -2.74 6.99
CA THR A 66 3.20 -3.11 8.41
C THR A 66 2.17 -4.17 8.77
N LYS A 67 0.94 -4.07 8.26
CA LYS A 67 -0.11 -5.08 8.42
C LYS A 67 0.28 -6.41 7.76
N ALA A 68 0.81 -6.39 6.54
CA ALA A 68 1.29 -7.58 5.83
C ALA A 68 2.42 -8.29 6.58
N ARG A 69 3.39 -7.55 7.14
CA ARG A 69 4.46 -8.12 7.98
C ARG A 69 3.92 -8.83 9.21
N LYS A 70 2.95 -8.24 9.91
CA LYS A 70 2.30 -8.87 11.08
C LYS A 70 1.60 -10.18 10.73
N LEU A 71 1.16 -10.33 9.49
CA LEU A 71 0.47 -11.51 8.96
C LEU A 71 1.43 -12.49 8.25
N ASN A 72 2.74 -12.24 8.27
CA ASN A 72 3.76 -13.01 7.52
C ASN A 72 3.48 -13.13 6.01
N VAL A 73 2.78 -12.14 5.44
CA VAL A 73 2.50 -12.08 4.00
C VAL A 73 3.74 -11.57 3.27
N LYS A 74 4.24 -12.35 2.30
CA LYS A 74 5.33 -11.93 1.43
C LYS A 74 4.81 -10.96 0.38
N VAL A 75 5.14 -9.69 0.54
CA VAL A 75 4.91 -8.66 -0.47
C VAL A 75 6.24 -8.44 -1.18
N ASN A 76 6.26 -8.56 -2.51
CA ASN A 76 7.45 -8.27 -3.30
C ASN A 76 7.76 -6.77 -3.16
N ARG A 77 8.77 -6.43 -2.36
CA ARG A 77 9.18 -5.04 -2.15
C ARG A 77 9.95 -4.58 -3.37
N TYR A 78 9.36 -3.71 -4.18
CA TYR A 78 10.18 -2.84 -5.02
C TYR A 78 10.95 -1.89 -4.08
N ASP A 79 12.26 -2.06 -4.01
CA ASP A 79 13.17 -1.33 -3.11
C ASP A 79 13.18 0.17 -3.40
N PHE A 80 12.35 0.93 -2.67
CA PHE A 80 12.37 2.39 -2.66
C PHE A 80 13.67 2.94 -2.01
N ASN A 81 14.36 2.12 -1.22
CA ASN A 81 15.59 2.51 -0.49
C ASN A 81 16.82 2.71 -1.39
N LYS A 82 16.76 2.41 -2.70
CA LYS A 82 17.92 2.57 -3.59
C LYS A 82 18.19 4.03 -4.00
N LYS A 83 17.26 4.97 -3.81
CA LYS A 83 17.40 6.38 -4.23
C LYS A 83 17.76 7.39 -3.13
N MET A 84 17.92 6.96 -1.88
CA MET A 84 18.34 7.84 -0.76
C MET A 84 19.77 7.58 -0.26
N SER A 85 20.51 6.67 -0.91
CA SER A 85 21.90 6.34 -0.58
C SER A 85 22.85 6.56 -1.77
N SER A 86 22.52 7.47 -2.69
CA SER A 86 23.37 7.85 -3.82
C SER A 86 23.41 9.36 -3.96
#